data_AF-A0A2I1MBH3-F1
#
_entry.id   AF-A0A2I1MBH3-F1
#
_cell.length_a   1.000
_cell.length_b   1.000
_cell.length_c   1.000
_cell.angle_alpha   90.00
_cell.angle_beta   90.00
_cell.angle_gamma   90.00
#
_symmetry.space_group_name_H-M   'P 1'
#
loop_
_entity.id
_entity.type
_entity.pdbx_description
1 polymer ?
#
loop_
_entity_poly.entity_id
_entity_poly.type
_entity_poly.pdbx_seq_one_letter_code
_entity_poly.pdbx_strand_id
1 'polypeptide(L)'
;MKKYKKLAAATLAISFSFLGANVIANNNVSFASEEKNAPIANVDVTQPNAPYQESVVKLNQNDATRDQVLDQLKAIRSKAWDDNVTLEGAKDGKTSTIRDVVNYYYPKGNPSKEEYVNKYEYSLELERVALQRAYELTLTGDSQLRPDGSSYKTMYFKDLRLGKHDWICYDYGEKISPERLFDNILYNNDKKGENGYQRLIDKNGAYDGNDSVYSMLLYRGSMGLGVGYGQVENPKTGKSVAVIAFDKGPFFNDKVEKVDYVGDYTMSFGNPNFKQFSKERLDKLEKSIKNAKETIEGAKILMQKMPKFAKEHGNELNKLIEKQNKIIDKAEAILRANGR
;
A
#
# COMPACT_ATOMS: atom_id res chain seq x y z
N MET A 1 19.50 20.27 42.73
CA MET A 1 18.37 19.57 42.05
C MET A 1 17.36 20.48 41.33
N LYS A 2 17.12 21.74 41.73
CA LYS A 2 16.13 22.62 41.04
C LYS A 2 16.54 23.15 39.65
N LYS A 3 17.83 23.12 39.28
CA LYS A 3 18.33 23.65 37.98
C LYS A 3 18.22 22.66 36.81
N TYR A 4 18.40 21.36 37.03
CA TYR A 4 18.32 20.34 35.96
C TYR A 4 16.89 20.03 35.50
N LYS A 5 15.89 20.13 36.40
CA LYS A 5 14.46 19.98 36.05
C LYS A 5 13.96 21.07 35.10
N LYS A 6 14.49 22.30 35.20
CA LYS A 6 14.17 23.40 34.28
C LYS A 6 14.88 23.26 32.94
N LEU A 7 16.08 22.68 32.91
CA LEU A 7 16.84 22.51 31.67
C LEU A 7 16.20 21.46 30.75
N ALA A 8 15.79 20.29 31.28
CA ALA A 8 15.16 19.24 30.48
C ALA A 8 13.79 19.66 29.92
N ALA A 9 12.96 20.34 30.74
CA ALA A 9 11.68 20.89 30.30
C ALA A 9 11.85 22.04 29.28
N ALA A 10 12.87 22.88 29.43
CA ALA A 10 13.18 23.94 28.47
C ALA A 10 13.74 23.39 27.14
N THR A 11 14.55 22.33 27.18
CA THR A 11 15.13 21.74 25.96
C THR A 11 14.05 21.06 25.11
N LEU A 12 13.09 20.38 25.74
CA LEU A 12 11.90 19.83 25.07
C LEU A 12 10.95 20.93 24.56
N ALA A 13 10.78 22.03 25.30
CA ALA A 13 9.93 23.16 24.88
C ALA A 13 10.48 23.93 23.67
N ILE A 14 11.80 24.07 23.54
CA ILE A 14 12.45 24.78 22.42
C ILE A 14 12.29 24.01 21.10
N SER A 15 12.18 22.68 21.12
CA SER A 15 11.82 21.88 19.94
C SER A 15 10.38 22.09 19.44
N PHE A 16 9.51 22.76 20.20
CA PHE A 16 8.12 23.06 19.79
C PHE A 16 7.94 24.46 19.19
N SER A 17 8.98 25.31 19.13
CA SER A 17 8.85 26.73 18.73
C SER A 17 9.09 27.00 17.24
N PHE A 18 9.62 26.05 16.47
CA PHE A 18 10.11 26.32 15.09
C PHE A 18 9.06 26.19 13.97
N LEU A 19 7.79 25.92 14.30
CA LEU A 19 6.72 25.86 13.28
C LEU A 19 5.90 27.15 13.15
N GLY A 20 6.22 28.20 13.91
CA GLY A 20 5.45 29.44 13.90
C GLY A 20 6.30 30.70 14.01
N ALA A 21 7.00 31.10 12.94
CA ALA A 21 7.37 32.50 12.68
C ALA A 21 7.86 32.69 11.24
N ASN A 22 7.37 33.76 10.61
CA ASN A 22 7.52 34.18 9.21
C ASN A 22 8.98 34.36 8.72
N VAL A 23 9.21 34.31 7.40
CA VAL A 23 9.39 35.49 6.50
C VAL A 23 9.64 35.02 5.05
N ILE A 24 9.09 35.82 4.13
CA ILE A 24 9.04 35.76 2.67
C ILE A 24 10.43 35.73 2.02
N ALA A 25 10.65 34.85 1.04
CA ALA A 25 11.48 35.10 -0.14
C ALA A 25 11.18 34.05 -1.22
N ASN A 26 10.81 34.54 -2.41
CA ASN A 26 10.61 33.76 -3.63
C ASN A 26 11.88 32.98 -4.00
N ASN A 27 11.71 31.79 -4.56
CA ASN A 27 12.41 31.34 -5.77
C ASN A 27 11.77 30.04 -6.28
N ASN A 28 11.20 30.12 -7.48
CA ASN A 28 10.72 28.98 -8.24
C ASN A 28 11.91 28.19 -8.78
N VAL A 29 12.01 26.91 -8.44
CA VAL A 29 12.80 25.97 -9.23
C VAL A 29 11.98 24.68 -9.32
N SER A 30 11.28 24.52 -10.44
CA SER A 30 10.69 23.25 -10.85
C SER A 30 11.75 22.52 -11.67
N PHE A 31 12.23 21.39 -11.17
CA PHE A 31 12.99 20.45 -12.00
C PHE A 31 12.01 19.48 -12.64
N ALA A 32 11.42 19.91 -13.75
CA ALA A 32 10.83 18.99 -14.72
C ALA A 32 11.99 18.35 -15.48
N SER A 33 12.32 17.08 -15.21
CA SER A 33 13.21 16.31 -16.06
C SER A 33 12.43 15.88 -17.31
N GLU A 34 12.74 16.47 -18.45
CA GLU A 34 12.17 16.11 -19.74
C GLU A 34 12.57 14.68 -20.15
N GLU A 35 11.73 13.68 -19.84
CA GLU A 35 11.64 12.44 -20.63
C GLU A 35 10.36 12.51 -21.47
N LYS A 36 10.27 13.53 -22.33
CA LYS A 36 9.15 13.74 -23.25
C LYS A 36 9.33 12.83 -24.46
N ASN A 37 8.67 11.67 -24.49
CA ASN A 37 8.28 10.98 -25.75
C ASN A 37 7.24 9.86 -25.57
N ALA A 38 7.02 9.34 -24.35
CA ALA A 38 5.98 8.33 -24.12
C ALA A 38 4.60 8.98 -23.89
N PRO A 39 3.49 8.36 -24.36
CA PRO A 39 2.14 8.80 -24.05
C PRO A 39 1.86 8.70 -22.53
N ILE A 40 1.03 9.60 -22.00
CA ILE A 40 0.65 9.58 -20.59
C ILE A 40 -0.39 8.49 -20.35
N ALA A 41 -0.15 7.59 -19.39
CA ALA A 41 -1.15 6.63 -18.93
C ALA A 41 -2.10 7.32 -17.95
N ASN A 42 -3.27 7.75 -18.43
CA ASN A 42 -4.26 8.40 -17.57
C ASN A 42 -5.12 7.38 -16.82
N VAL A 43 -4.69 7.01 -15.62
CA VAL A 43 -5.45 6.12 -14.73
C VAL A 43 -6.50 6.85 -13.88
N ASP A 44 -6.57 8.19 -13.93
CA ASP A 44 -7.53 9.04 -13.20
C ASP A 44 -7.60 8.76 -11.68
N VAL A 45 -6.50 8.29 -11.09
CA VAL A 45 -6.39 8.06 -9.65
C VAL A 45 -5.97 9.34 -8.94
N THR A 46 -6.57 9.62 -7.78
CA THR A 46 -6.30 10.84 -7.01
C THR A 46 -4.82 11.00 -6.68
N GLN A 47 -4.24 12.11 -7.14
CA GLN A 47 -2.88 12.51 -6.83
C GLN A 47 -2.82 13.32 -5.53
N PRO A 48 -1.85 13.05 -4.64
CA PRO A 48 -1.68 13.87 -3.44
C PRO A 48 -1.11 15.24 -3.81
N ASN A 49 -1.35 16.23 -2.95
CA ASN A 49 -0.65 17.51 -3.03
C ASN A 49 0.77 17.35 -2.46
N ALA A 50 1.62 16.63 -3.20
CA ALA A 50 3.02 16.33 -2.89
C ALA A 50 3.90 16.69 -4.09
N PRO A 51 5.24 16.73 -3.93
CA PRO A 51 6.14 16.99 -5.04
C PRO A 51 5.94 16.01 -6.19
N TYR A 52 5.98 16.57 -7.39
CA TYR A 52 5.71 15.85 -8.62
C TYR A 52 6.88 14.94 -8.99
N GLN A 53 6.54 13.70 -9.34
CA GLN A 53 7.48 12.71 -9.86
C GLN A 53 6.84 12.02 -11.06
N GLU A 54 7.59 11.87 -12.14
CA GLU A 54 7.19 11.11 -13.31
C GLU A 54 8.32 10.19 -13.77
N SER A 55 7.94 9.10 -14.44
CA SER A 55 8.87 8.16 -15.08
C SER A 55 8.18 7.50 -16.26
N VAL A 56 8.95 7.22 -17.31
CA VAL A 56 8.52 6.30 -18.37
C VAL A 56 8.59 4.88 -17.82
N VAL A 57 7.49 4.14 -17.94
CA VAL A 57 7.33 2.75 -17.46
C VAL A 57 6.78 1.87 -18.57
N LYS A 58 7.00 0.56 -18.46
CA LYS A 58 6.41 -0.44 -19.36
C LYS A 58 5.13 -1.00 -18.75
N LEU A 59 4.06 -0.96 -19.54
CA LEU A 59 2.74 -1.49 -19.20
C LEU A 59 2.37 -2.63 -20.16
N ASN A 60 1.52 -3.54 -19.68
CA ASN A 60 0.98 -4.67 -20.46
C ASN A 60 -0.46 -4.96 -20.03
N GLN A 61 -1.32 -3.94 -20.10
CA GLN A 61 -2.74 -4.00 -19.77
C GLN A 61 -3.51 -4.12 -21.08
N ASN A 62 -3.96 -5.33 -21.37
CA ASN A 62 -4.77 -5.67 -22.54
C ASN A 62 -5.70 -6.82 -22.18
N ASP A 63 -6.61 -7.18 -23.08
CA ASP A 63 -7.59 -8.24 -22.84
C ASP A 63 -6.94 -9.59 -22.47
N ALA A 64 -5.83 -9.96 -23.11
CA ALA A 64 -5.13 -11.20 -22.78
C ALA A 64 -4.61 -11.21 -21.33
N THR A 65 -4.06 -10.10 -20.83
CA THR A 65 -3.64 -9.98 -19.42
C THR A 65 -4.84 -10.06 -18.47
N ARG A 66 -5.97 -9.43 -18.82
CA ARG A 66 -7.20 -9.44 -18.00
C ARG A 66 -7.80 -10.84 -17.92
N ASP A 67 -7.88 -11.53 -19.05
CA ASP A 67 -8.36 -12.89 -19.15
C ASP A 67 -7.46 -13.85 -18.36
N GLN A 68 -6.13 -13.70 -18.46
CA GLN A 68 -5.19 -14.47 -17.66
C GLN A 68 -5.42 -14.30 -16.14
N VAL A 69 -5.72 -13.09 -15.66
CA VAL A 69 -6.02 -12.86 -14.24
C VAL A 69 -7.30 -13.62 -13.83
N LEU A 70 -8.36 -13.54 -14.64
CA LEU A 70 -9.59 -14.26 -14.37
C LEU A 70 -9.39 -15.78 -14.42
N ASP A 71 -8.61 -16.27 -15.38
CA ASP A 71 -8.33 -17.70 -15.53
C ASP A 71 -7.50 -18.25 -14.36
N GLN A 72 -6.50 -17.49 -13.88
CA GLN A 72 -5.76 -17.84 -12.67
C GLN A 72 -6.67 -17.90 -11.44
N LEU A 73 -7.61 -16.94 -11.29
CA LEU A 73 -8.62 -17.00 -10.22
C LEU A 73 -9.55 -18.20 -10.36
N LYS A 74 -10.04 -18.48 -11.56
CA LYS A 74 -10.91 -19.63 -11.81
C LYS A 74 -10.18 -20.93 -11.49
N ALA A 75 -8.90 -21.05 -11.84
CA ALA A 75 -8.07 -22.21 -11.56
C ALA A 75 -7.91 -22.45 -10.05
N ILE A 76 -7.52 -21.43 -9.28
CA ILE A 76 -7.34 -21.58 -7.83
C ILE A 76 -8.67 -21.85 -7.11
N ARG A 77 -9.76 -21.23 -7.55
CA ARG A 77 -11.11 -21.49 -7.02
C ARG A 77 -11.58 -22.89 -7.36
N SER A 78 -11.35 -23.35 -8.58
CA SER A 78 -11.67 -24.72 -8.99
C SER A 78 -10.94 -25.73 -8.11
N LYS A 79 -9.63 -25.52 -7.90
CA LYS A 79 -8.82 -26.34 -7.00
C LYS A 79 -9.34 -26.30 -5.56
N ALA A 80 -9.60 -25.13 -5.01
CA ALA A 80 -10.08 -24.98 -3.64
C ALA A 80 -11.47 -25.61 -3.41
N TRP A 81 -12.33 -25.61 -4.43
CA TRP A 81 -13.59 -26.34 -4.40
C TRP A 81 -13.37 -27.86 -4.34
N ASP A 82 -12.47 -28.38 -5.17
CA ASP A 82 -12.16 -29.82 -5.24
C ASP A 82 -11.50 -30.30 -3.94
N ASP A 83 -10.53 -29.55 -3.44
CA ASP A 83 -9.84 -29.76 -2.16
C ASP A 83 -10.77 -29.51 -0.95
N ASN A 84 -11.96 -28.92 -1.18
CA ASN A 84 -12.95 -28.56 -0.17
C ASN A 84 -12.36 -27.68 0.97
N VAL A 85 -11.56 -26.68 0.59
CA VAL A 85 -10.84 -25.80 1.52
C VAL A 85 -11.80 -25.11 2.48
N THR A 86 -11.38 -24.99 3.74
CA THR A 86 -12.07 -24.24 4.79
C THR A 86 -11.69 -22.75 4.73
N LEU A 87 -12.64 -21.85 4.99
CA LEU A 87 -12.44 -20.40 5.12
C LEU A 87 -13.11 -19.87 6.39
N GLU A 88 -12.47 -18.92 7.06
CA GLU A 88 -13.06 -18.18 8.18
C GLU A 88 -14.19 -17.26 7.72
N GLY A 89 -15.36 -17.37 8.33
CA GLY A 89 -16.46 -16.44 8.16
C GLY A 89 -16.11 -15.07 8.75
N ALA A 90 -16.27 -14.02 7.94
CA ALA A 90 -15.85 -12.64 8.26
C ALA A 90 -16.48 -11.96 9.51
N LYS A 91 -17.20 -12.67 10.38
CA LYS A 91 -17.92 -12.07 11.52
C LYS A 91 -17.81 -12.80 12.86
N ASP A 92 -17.45 -14.07 12.92
CA ASP A 92 -17.46 -14.85 14.17
C ASP A 92 -16.25 -15.76 14.39
N GLY A 93 -15.24 -15.72 13.50
CA GLY A 93 -14.05 -16.56 13.60
C GLY A 93 -14.31 -18.04 13.34
N LYS A 94 -15.55 -18.42 12.96
CA LYS A 94 -15.87 -19.80 12.63
C LYS A 94 -15.49 -20.07 11.20
N THR A 95 -14.93 -21.25 10.99
CA THR A 95 -14.47 -21.70 9.69
C THR A 95 -15.53 -22.60 9.06
N SER A 96 -15.75 -22.50 7.76
CA SER A 96 -16.66 -23.36 7.01
C SER A 96 -16.04 -23.73 5.68
N THR A 97 -16.36 -24.92 5.15
CA THR A 97 -15.86 -25.32 3.83
C THR A 97 -16.42 -24.38 2.78
N ILE A 98 -15.70 -24.18 1.68
CA ILE A 98 -16.19 -23.37 0.55
C ILE A 98 -17.56 -23.86 0.10
N ARG A 99 -17.79 -25.17 0.05
CA ARG A 99 -19.08 -25.76 -0.34
C ARG A 99 -20.19 -25.38 0.63
N ASP A 100 -19.93 -25.41 1.94
CA ASP A 100 -20.89 -24.96 2.95
C ASP A 100 -21.18 -23.46 2.86
N VAL A 101 -20.16 -22.64 2.60
CA VAL A 101 -20.32 -21.20 2.39
C VAL A 101 -21.20 -20.92 1.17
N VAL A 102 -20.97 -21.62 0.05
CA VAL A 102 -21.79 -21.44 -1.16
C VAL A 102 -23.22 -21.94 -0.93
N ASN A 103 -23.40 -23.11 -0.30
CA ASN A 103 -24.71 -23.64 0.12
C ASN A 103 -25.48 -22.64 1.01
N TYR A 104 -24.81 -22.00 1.98
CA TYR A 104 -25.42 -21.02 2.87
C TYR A 104 -26.03 -19.83 2.10
N TYR A 105 -25.32 -19.34 1.09
CA TYR A 105 -25.79 -18.22 0.28
C TYR A 105 -26.80 -18.63 -0.82
N TYR A 106 -26.86 -19.92 -1.16
CA TYR A 106 -27.77 -20.49 -2.17
C TYR A 106 -28.50 -21.75 -1.67
N PRO A 107 -29.36 -21.64 -0.64
CA PRO A 107 -29.94 -22.81 0.04
C PRO A 107 -31.00 -23.57 -0.78
N LYS A 108 -31.42 -23.05 -1.94
CA LYS A 108 -32.52 -23.60 -2.77
C LYS A 108 -32.09 -24.08 -4.16
N GLY A 109 -30.83 -23.91 -4.53
CA GLY A 109 -30.30 -24.33 -5.82
C GLY A 109 -28.98 -25.00 -5.56
N ASN A 110 -28.89 -26.29 -5.86
CA ASN A 110 -27.70 -27.13 -5.77
C ASN A 110 -26.45 -26.31 -6.19
N PRO A 111 -25.61 -25.81 -5.27
CA PRO A 111 -24.60 -24.83 -5.64
C PRO A 111 -23.58 -25.50 -6.55
N SER A 112 -23.39 -24.91 -7.71
CA SER A 112 -22.48 -25.47 -8.70
C SER A 112 -21.06 -24.95 -8.44
N LYS A 113 -20.08 -25.85 -8.62
CA LYS A 113 -18.67 -25.47 -8.75
C LYS A 113 -18.50 -24.33 -9.74
N GLU A 114 -19.23 -24.38 -10.84
CA GLU A 114 -19.21 -23.38 -11.91
C GLU A 114 -19.59 -21.98 -11.42
N GLU A 115 -20.65 -21.85 -10.62
CA GLU A 115 -21.05 -20.57 -10.04
C GLU A 115 -19.99 -20.02 -9.09
N TYR A 116 -19.43 -20.87 -8.22
CA TYR A 116 -18.36 -20.47 -7.33
C TYR A 116 -17.12 -19.99 -8.11
N VAL A 117 -16.68 -20.77 -9.09
CA VAL A 117 -15.49 -20.49 -9.90
C VAL A 117 -15.61 -19.19 -10.69
N ASN A 118 -16.79 -18.92 -11.26
CA ASN A 118 -17.03 -17.74 -12.09
C ASN A 118 -17.52 -16.51 -11.31
N LYS A 119 -17.43 -16.51 -9.97
CA LYS A 119 -18.01 -15.44 -9.16
C LYS A 119 -17.30 -14.09 -9.26
N TYR A 120 -16.00 -14.11 -9.61
CA TYR A 120 -15.20 -12.91 -9.77
C TYR A 120 -15.36 -12.34 -11.17
N GLU A 121 -15.52 -11.02 -11.24
CA GLU A 121 -15.62 -10.28 -12.49
C GLU A 121 -14.54 -9.20 -12.53
N TYR A 122 -14.12 -8.83 -13.75
CA TYR A 122 -13.00 -7.90 -13.92
C TYR A 122 -13.40 -6.43 -13.71
N SER A 123 -12.73 -5.82 -12.73
CA SER A 123 -12.63 -4.44 -12.31
C SER A 123 -11.81 -3.48 -13.17
N LEU A 124 -12.37 -2.70 -14.09
CA LEU A 124 -11.60 -1.60 -14.71
C LEU A 124 -11.25 -0.49 -13.71
N GLU A 125 -12.14 -0.21 -12.74
CA GLU A 125 -11.83 0.70 -11.63
C GLU A 125 -10.72 0.16 -10.74
N LEU A 126 -10.79 -1.13 -10.39
CA LEU A 126 -9.77 -1.79 -9.59
C LEU A 126 -8.43 -1.85 -10.33
N GLU A 127 -8.44 -2.08 -11.66
CA GLU A 127 -7.24 -2.04 -12.53
C GLU A 127 -6.56 -0.68 -12.45
N ARG A 128 -7.30 0.43 -12.56
CA ARG A 128 -6.74 1.78 -12.50
C ARG A 128 -6.03 2.05 -11.16
N VAL A 129 -6.65 1.66 -10.06
CA VAL A 129 -6.07 1.82 -8.72
C VAL A 129 -4.87 0.87 -8.52
N ALA A 130 -4.96 -0.37 -8.99
CA ALA A 130 -3.87 -1.34 -8.96
C ALA A 130 -2.66 -0.86 -9.79
N LEU A 131 -2.88 -0.26 -10.96
CA LEU A 131 -1.83 0.32 -11.81
C LEU A 131 -1.12 1.49 -11.12
N GLN A 132 -1.87 2.46 -10.60
CA GLN A 132 -1.27 3.57 -9.85
C GLN A 132 -0.46 3.04 -8.66
N ARG A 133 -0.98 2.01 -7.98
CA ARG A 133 -0.28 1.41 -6.85
C ARG A 133 1.01 0.70 -7.26
N ALA A 134 0.96 -0.10 -8.32
CA ALA A 134 2.14 -0.77 -8.86
C ALA A 134 3.22 0.27 -9.20
N TYR A 135 2.86 1.37 -9.86
CA TYR A 135 3.78 2.48 -10.13
C TYR A 135 4.37 3.08 -8.85
N GLU A 136 3.54 3.44 -7.86
CA GLU A 136 4.01 3.98 -6.58
C GLU A 136 4.97 3.04 -5.82
N LEU A 137 4.76 1.73 -5.94
CA LEU A 137 5.62 0.70 -5.35
C LEU A 137 6.94 0.52 -6.11
N THR A 138 6.97 0.80 -7.41
CA THR A 138 8.26 0.89 -8.13
C THR A 138 9.15 2.02 -7.60
N LEU A 139 8.57 3.05 -6.97
CA LEU A 139 9.30 4.16 -6.34
C LEU A 139 9.67 3.85 -4.89
N THR A 140 8.77 3.22 -4.14
CA THR A 140 8.90 3.04 -2.68
C THR A 140 9.38 1.66 -2.23
N GLY A 141 9.33 0.65 -3.09
CA GLY A 141 9.45 -0.76 -2.71
C GLY A 141 8.20 -1.28 -2.01
N ASP A 142 8.29 -2.47 -1.40
CA ASP A 142 7.19 -3.04 -0.61
C ASP A 142 6.92 -2.19 0.64
N SER A 143 5.94 -1.30 0.53
CA SER A 143 5.62 -0.28 1.52
C SER A 143 4.11 -0.19 1.67
N GLN A 144 3.61 0.02 2.90
CA GLN A 144 2.20 0.36 3.16
C GLN A 144 1.93 1.88 3.01
N LEU A 145 2.92 2.62 2.53
CA LEU A 145 2.84 4.06 2.32
C LEU A 145 2.93 4.38 0.82
N ARG A 146 2.39 5.54 0.45
CA ARG A 146 2.60 6.20 -0.85
C ARG A 146 3.97 6.92 -0.83
N PRO A 147 4.51 7.35 -1.98
CA PRO A 147 5.81 8.04 -2.05
C PRO A 147 5.93 9.30 -1.18
N ASP A 148 4.82 9.98 -0.87
CA ASP A 148 4.79 11.14 0.04
C ASP A 148 4.71 10.75 1.54
N GLY A 149 4.70 9.45 1.86
CA GLY A 149 4.56 8.91 3.21
C GLY A 149 3.12 8.83 3.73
N SER A 150 2.13 9.24 2.94
CA SER A 150 0.72 9.03 3.28
C SER A 150 0.34 7.56 3.16
N SER A 151 -0.75 7.14 3.81
CA SER A 151 -1.22 5.75 3.67
C SER A 151 -1.71 5.47 2.24
N TYR A 152 -1.43 4.27 1.71
CA TYR A 152 -1.99 3.81 0.43
C TYR A 152 -3.54 3.87 0.42
N LYS A 153 -4.19 3.82 1.59
CA LYS A 153 -5.65 3.94 1.75
C LYS A 153 -6.20 5.31 1.33
N THR A 154 -5.33 6.28 1.06
CA THR A 154 -5.67 7.60 0.52
C THR A 154 -5.70 7.64 -1.01
N MET A 155 -5.56 6.49 -1.67
CA MET A 155 -5.68 6.34 -3.11
C MET A 155 -7.12 6.02 -3.51
N TYR A 156 -7.65 6.81 -4.45
CA TYR A 156 -9.02 6.69 -4.91
C TYR A 156 -9.12 6.79 -6.43
N PHE A 157 -9.96 5.95 -7.02
CA PHE A 157 -10.56 6.22 -8.32
C PHE A 157 -12.04 6.52 -8.07
N LYS A 158 -12.46 7.78 -8.26
CA LYS A 158 -13.79 8.25 -7.83
C LYS A 158 -14.03 7.91 -6.34
N ASP A 159 -15.04 7.12 -6.02
CA ASP A 159 -15.35 6.68 -4.64
C ASP A 159 -14.69 5.35 -4.24
N LEU A 160 -14.04 4.66 -5.19
CA LEU A 160 -13.42 3.36 -4.97
C LEU A 160 -12.02 3.51 -4.36
N ARG A 161 -11.71 2.72 -3.31
CA ARG A 161 -10.44 2.78 -2.57
C ARG A 161 -9.71 1.45 -2.63
N LEU A 162 -8.38 1.48 -2.74
CA LEU A 162 -7.54 0.28 -2.57
C LEU A 162 -7.54 -0.30 -1.13
N GLY A 163 -8.12 0.43 -0.17
CA GLY A 163 -7.86 0.25 1.27
C GLY A 163 -8.95 -0.40 2.11
N LYS A 164 -10.10 -0.76 1.52
CA LYS A 164 -11.16 -1.51 2.23
C LYS A 164 -11.07 -3.02 1.99
N HIS A 165 -10.37 -3.43 0.94
CA HIS A 165 -10.31 -4.80 0.47
C HIS A 165 -8.91 -5.09 -0.09
N ASP A 166 -8.49 -6.35 0.04
CA ASP A 166 -7.09 -6.75 0.06
C ASP A 166 -6.39 -6.52 -1.27
N TRP A 167 -5.14 -6.09 -1.22
CA TRP A 167 -4.26 -5.98 -2.38
C TRP A 167 -2.96 -6.70 -2.08
N ILE A 168 -2.34 -7.23 -3.13
CA ILE A 168 -1.16 -8.08 -3.00
C ILE A 168 -0.11 -7.60 -3.99
N CYS A 169 1.09 -7.28 -3.48
CA CYS A 169 2.21 -6.75 -4.25
C CYS A 169 3.37 -7.73 -4.27
N TYR A 170 4.03 -7.85 -5.41
CA TYR A 170 5.34 -8.49 -5.52
C TYR A 170 6.28 -7.69 -6.42
N ASP A 171 7.51 -7.49 -5.95
CA ASP A 171 8.63 -6.88 -6.68
C ASP A 171 9.42 -7.98 -7.40
N TYR A 172 9.32 -7.99 -8.73
CA TYR A 172 10.04 -8.87 -9.63
C TYR A 172 11.24 -8.12 -10.21
N GLY A 173 12.39 -8.79 -10.30
CA GLY A 173 13.53 -8.24 -11.04
C GLY A 173 13.21 -8.10 -12.54
N GLU A 174 12.90 -9.21 -13.23
CA GLU A 174 13.10 -9.25 -14.70
C GLU A 174 11.87 -9.57 -15.57
N LYS A 175 10.77 -10.12 -15.03
CA LYS A 175 9.53 -10.33 -15.84
C LYS A 175 8.29 -10.52 -14.96
N ILE A 176 7.29 -9.66 -15.13
CA ILE A 176 6.00 -9.79 -14.43
C ILE A 176 4.98 -10.50 -15.33
N SER A 177 4.15 -11.38 -14.75
CA SER A 177 2.92 -11.85 -15.38
C SER A 177 1.84 -12.12 -14.32
N PRO A 178 0.56 -12.26 -14.71
CA PRO A 178 -0.49 -12.74 -13.83
C PRO A 178 -0.10 -14.08 -13.18
N GLU A 179 0.28 -15.09 -13.97
CA GLU A 179 0.69 -16.41 -13.46
C GLU A 179 1.75 -16.32 -12.35
N ARG A 180 2.84 -15.56 -12.58
CA ARG A 180 3.88 -15.38 -11.56
C ARG A 180 3.37 -14.71 -10.29
N LEU A 181 2.44 -13.76 -10.41
CA LEU A 181 1.78 -13.16 -9.24
C LEU A 181 1.02 -14.21 -8.44
N PHE A 182 0.21 -15.03 -9.08
CA PHE A 182 -0.55 -16.07 -8.40
C PHE A 182 0.36 -17.13 -7.78
N ASP A 183 1.35 -17.63 -8.52
CA ASP A 183 2.33 -18.60 -8.00
C ASP A 183 3.10 -18.06 -6.80
N ASN A 184 3.51 -16.80 -6.85
CA ASN A 184 4.20 -16.16 -5.72
C ASN A 184 3.32 -16.09 -4.47
N ILE A 185 2.03 -15.78 -4.64
CA ILE A 185 1.08 -15.66 -3.53
C ILE A 185 0.73 -17.03 -2.95
N LEU A 186 0.51 -18.00 -3.82
CA LEU A 186 -0.09 -19.28 -3.46
C LEU A 186 0.95 -20.33 -3.10
N TYR A 187 2.05 -20.41 -3.86
CA TYR A 187 2.90 -21.60 -3.89
C TYR A 187 4.37 -21.33 -3.56
N ASN A 188 4.84 -20.09 -3.68
CA ASN A 188 6.19 -19.77 -3.23
C ASN A 188 6.28 -19.72 -1.71
N ASN A 189 7.37 -20.30 -1.20
CA ASN A 189 7.68 -20.27 0.21
C ASN A 189 8.12 -18.86 0.62
N ASP A 190 7.51 -18.35 1.67
CA ASP A 190 7.94 -17.13 2.33
C ASP A 190 9.24 -17.36 3.13
N LYS A 191 9.69 -16.32 3.87
CA LYS A 191 10.93 -16.40 4.69
C LYS A 191 10.88 -17.47 5.79
N LYS A 192 9.70 -18.00 6.12
CA LYS A 192 9.50 -19.08 7.10
C LYS A 192 9.43 -20.46 6.43
N GLY A 193 9.49 -20.53 5.10
CA GLY A 193 9.36 -21.78 4.36
C GLY A 193 7.91 -22.18 4.07
N GLU A 194 6.93 -21.30 4.34
CA GLU A 194 5.50 -21.58 4.17
C GLU A 194 4.98 -20.96 2.88
N ASN A 195 4.21 -21.70 2.08
CA ASN A 195 3.47 -21.12 0.97
C ASN A 195 2.04 -20.75 1.39
N GLY A 196 1.44 -19.75 0.73
CA GLY A 196 0.17 -19.17 1.14
C GLY A 196 -1.00 -20.15 1.12
N TYR A 197 -1.05 -21.02 0.11
CA TYR A 197 -2.15 -21.98 -0.03
C TYR A 197 -2.09 -23.08 1.04
N GLN A 198 -0.91 -23.64 1.27
CA GLN A 198 -0.68 -24.63 2.32
C GLN A 198 -0.92 -24.03 3.70
N ARG A 199 -0.44 -22.80 3.95
CA ARG A 199 -0.67 -22.11 5.21
C ARG A 199 -2.16 -21.90 5.49
N LEU A 200 -2.96 -21.58 4.48
CA LEU A 200 -4.42 -21.50 4.64
C LEU A 200 -5.01 -22.84 5.08
N ILE A 201 -4.59 -23.95 4.46
CA ILE A 201 -5.03 -25.30 4.80
C ILE A 201 -4.61 -25.67 6.24
N ASP A 202 -3.34 -25.49 6.57
CA ASP A 202 -2.76 -25.84 7.88
C ASP A 202 -3.39 -25.02 9.03
N LYS A 203 -3.82 -23.80 8.73
CA LYS A 203 -4.53 -22.92 9.66
C LYS A 203 -6.05 -23.10 9.62
N ASN A 204 -6.54 -24.14 8.94
CA ASN A 204 -7.96 -24.44 8.79
C ASN A 204 -8.79 -23.23 8.32
N GLY A 205 -8.24 -22.45 7.39
CA GLY A 205 -8.93 -21.29 6.81
C GLY A 205 -8.88 -20.00 7.61
N ALA A 206 -8.11 -19.94 8.71
CA ALA A 206 -7.99 -18.73 9.52
C ALA A 206 -7.49 -17.54 8.68
N TYR A 207 -8.14 -16.39 8.87
CA TYR A 207 -7.88 -15.16 8.12
C TYR A 207 -6.48 -14.61 8.42
N ASP A 208 -6.10 -14.57 9.71
CA ASP A 208 -4.83 -13.99 10.18
C ASP A 208 -3.61 -14.66 9.52
N GLY A 209 -2.89 -13.88 8.70
CA GLY A 209 -1.73 -14.32 7.92
C GLY A 209 -2.05 -14.94 6.55
N ASN A 210 -3.32 -14.99 6.15
CA ASN A 210 -3.78 -15.54 4.86
C ASN A 210 -4.67 -14.58 4.06
N ASP A 211 -4.79 -13.31 4.46
CA ASP A 211 -5.61 -12.27 3.83
C ASP A 211 -5.60 -12.36 2.30
N SER A 212 -4.41 -12.42 1.70
CA SER A 212 -4.18 -12.54 0.25
C SER A 212 -4.90 -13.73 -0.42
N VAL A 213 -4.76 -14.93 0.15
CA VAL A 213 -5.36 -16.16 -0.40
C VAL A 213 -6.85 -16.19 -0.08
N TYR A 214 -7.23 -15.70 1.10
CA TYR A 214 -8.61 -15.60 1.53
C TYR A 214 -9.45 -14.76 0.55
N SER A 215 -8.94 -13.60 0.11
CA SER A 215 -9.66 -12.76 -0.85
C SER A 215 -9.91 -13.50 -2.16
N MET A 216 -8.93 -14.22 -2.70
CA MET A 216 -9.10 -15.01 -3.93
C MET A 216 -10.19 -16.09 -3.81
N LEU A 217 -10.39 -16.65 -2.61
CA LEU A 217 -11.31 -17.77 -2.37
C LEU A 217 -12.68 -17.36 -1.84
N LEU A 218 -12.87 -16.10 -1.47
CA LEU A 218 -14.11 -15.59 -0.91
C LEU A 218 -15.33 -15.88 -1.81
N TYR A 219 -16.49 -16.11 -1.19
CA TYR A 219 -17.78 -16.18 -1.87
C TYR A 219 -18.83 -15.33 -1.15
N ARG A 220 -19.64 -14.58 -1.92
CA ARG A 220 -20.70 -13.74 -1.37
C ARG A 220 -21.96 -13.70 -2.23
N GLY A 221 -22.70 -14.80 -2.27
CA GLY A 221 -24.12 -14.78 -2.61
C GLY A 221 -24.49 -13.90 -3.80
N SER A 222 -25.49 -13.03 -3.63
CA SER A 222 -25.94 -12.07 -4.65
C SER A 222 -25.05 -10.84 -4.84
N MET A 223 -23.98 -10.65 -4.07
CA MET A 223 -23.05 -9.54 -4.25
C MET A 223 -21.95 -9.92 -5.26
N GLY A 224 -21.74 -9.08 -6.27
CA GLY A 224 -20.61 -9.22 -7.20
C GLY A 224 -19.27 -9.09 -6.47
N LEU A 225 -18.28 -9.86 -6.90
CA LEU A 225 -16.89 -9.75 -6.42
C LEU A 225 -16.04 -9.22 -7.58
N GLY A 226 -15.36 -8.11 -7.35
CA GLY A 226 -14.52 -7.46 -8.35
C GLY A 226 -13.06 -7.83 -8.16
N VAL A 227 -12.34 -7.97 -9.26
CA VAL A 227 -10.88 -8.06 -9.28
C VAL A 227 -10.28 -7.12 -10.31
N GLY A 228 -9.25 -6.36 -9.96
CA GLY A 228 -8.43 -5.61 -10.91
C GLY A 228 -6.96 -5.93 -10.75
N TYR A 229 -6.20 -5.78 -11.84
CA TYR A 229 -4.78 -6.10 -11.88
C TYR A 229 -3.99 -4.99 -12.57
N GLY A 230 -2.87 -4.59 -11.98
CA GLY A 230 -1.93 -3.64 -12.56
C GLY A 230 -0.51 -4.19 -12.49
N GLN A 231 0.23 -4.12 -13.60
CA GLN A 231 1.66 -4.42 -13.62
C GLN A 231 2.43 -3.25 -14.21
N VAL A 232 3.55 -2.91 -13.59
CA VAL A 232 4.40 -1.79 -13.99
C VAL A 232 5.85 -2.21 -13.89
N GLU A 233 6.57 -2.14 -15.01
CA GLU A 233 8.03 -2.23 -15.00
C GLU A 233 8.60 -0.82 -15.10
N ASN A 234 9.47 -0.42 -14.17
CA ASN A 234 10.06 0.90 -14.13
C ASN A 234 11.57 0.81 -14.40
N PRO A 235 12.01 1.09 -15.65
CA PRO A 235 13.43 1.05 -16.01
C PRO A 235 14.30 2.00 -15.17
N LYS A 236 13.74 3.13 -14.72
CA LYS A 236 14.46 4.14 -13.92
C LYS A 236 14.85 3.61 -12.54
N THR A 237 14.01 2.77 -11.93
CA THR A 237 14.28 2.19 -10.61
C THR A 237 14.76 0.74 -10.69
N GLY A 238 14.69 0.11 -11.86
CA GLY A 238 15.00 -1.30 -12.08
C GLY A 238 14.01 -2.26 -11.42
N LYS A 239 12.84 -1.76 -11.00
CA LYS A 239 11.82 -2.54 -10.28
C LYS A 239 10.63 -2.84 -11.16
N SER A 240 10.05 -4.00 -10.97
CA SER A 240 8.90 -4.47 -11.72
C SER A 240 7.84 -4.97 -10.74
N VAL A 241 6.73 -4.24 -10.58
CA VAL A 241 5.72 -4.54 -9.56
C VAL A 241 4.37 -4.93 -10.18
N ALA A 242 3.76 -5.98 -9.66
CA ALA A 242 2.38 -6.34 -9.93
C ALA A 242 1.51 -6.18 -8.68
N VAL A 243 0.29 -5.67 -8.87
CA VAL A 243 -0.74 -5.52 -7.85
C VAL A 243 -2.03 -6.15 -8.34
N ILE A 244 -2.63 -7.01 -7.52
CA ILE A 244 -4.02 -7.46 -7.66
C ILE A 244 -4.86 -6.83 -6.56
N ALA A 245 -6.06 -6.35 -6.88
CA ALA A 245 -6.98 -5.69 -5.98
C ALA A 245 -8.34 -6.37 -6.04
N PHE A 246 -8.95 -6.61 -4.88
CA PHE A 246 -10.29 -7.20 -4.75
C PHE A 246 -11.25 -6.21 -4.11
N ASP A 247 -12.55 -6.30 -4.38
CA ASP A 247 -13.60 -5.52 -3.68
C ASP A 247 -14.98 -6.22 -3.81
N LYS A 248 -16.00 -5.79 -3.03
CA LYS A 248 -17.38 -6.30 -3.01
C LYS A 248 -18.40 -5.27 -3.55
N GLY A 249 -19.09 -5.63 -4.62
CA GLY A 249 -20.31 -4.99 -5.15
C GLY A 249 -20.18 -3.56 -5.71
N PRO A 250 -21.19 -3.17 -6.51
CA PRO A 250 -21.18 -3.43 -7.95
C PRO A 250 -20.03 -2.67 -8.65
N PHE A 251 -19.24 -3.39 -9.45
CA PHE A 251 -18.10 -2.86 -10.22
C PHE A 251 -18.45 -2.50 -11.66
N PHE A 252 -19.74 -2.35 -11.95
CA PHE A 252 -20.25 -2.01 -13.26
C PHE A 252 -20.98 -0.68 -13.14
N ASN A 253 -20.20 0.40 -13.05
CA ASN A 253 -20.67 1.61 -13.68
C ASN A 253 -20.27 1.50 -15.15
N ASP A 254 -21.24 1.53 -16.06
CA ASP A 254 -21.04 1.57 -17.53
C ASP A 254 -20.30 2.84 -18.03
N LYS A 255 -19.54 3.50 -17.13
CA LYS A 255 -18.95 4.83 -17.26
C LYS A 255 -17.43 4.80 -17.20
N VAL A 256 -16.80 3.63 -17.23
CA VAL A 256 -15.34 3.50 -17.25
C VAL A 256 -14.94 2.85 -18.56
N GLU A 257 -14.35 3.66 -19.42
CA GLU A 257 -13.85 3.20 -20.70
C GLU A 257 -12.67 2.23 -20.49
N LYS A 258 -12.72 1.10 -21.21
CA LYS A 258 -11.61 0.16 -21.31
C LYS A 258 -10.50 0.81 -22.12
N VAL A 259 -9.33 0.96 -21.53
CA VAL A 259 -8.14 1.51 -22.20
C VAL A 259 -7.05 0.46 -22.12
N ASP A 260 -6.42 0.18 -23.26
CA ASP A 260 -5.27 -0.72 -23.31
C ASP A 260 -3.98 0.09 -23.17
N TYR A 261 -3.13 -0.34 -22.23
CA TYR A 261 -1.82 0.25 -21.99
C TYR A 261 -0.76 -0.80 -22.29
N VAL A 262 -0.23 -0.80 -23.52
CA VAL A 262 0.79 -1.77 -23.97
C VAL A 262 2.00 -1.02 -24.51
N GLY A 263 3.16 -1.22 -23.87
CA GLY A 263 4.41 -0.56 -24.22
C GLY A 263 4.83 0.52 -23.22
N ASP A 264 5.60 1.50 -23.70
CA ASP A 264 6.14 2.57 -22.86
C ASP A 264 5.10 3.69 -22.63
N TYR A 265 4.85 4.04 -21.37
CA TYR A 265 3.95 5.11 -20.96
C TYR A 265 4.56 5.95 -19.86
N THR A 266 4.26 7.24 -19.83
CA THR A 266 4.58 8.11 -18.69
C THR A 266 3.52 7.95 -17.61
N MET A 267 3.95 7.56 -16.41
CA MET A 267 3.13 7.58 -15.19
C MET A 267 3.66 8.63 -14.21
N SER A 268 2.77 9.18 -13.39
CA SER A 268 3.11 10.25 -12.46
C SER A 268 2.52 10.06 -11.07
N PHE A 269 3.16 10.73 -10.12
CA PHE A 269 2.76 10.84 -8.74
C PHE A 269 2.90 12.29 -8.27
N GLY A 270 1.93 12.79 -7.52
CA GLY A 270 1.98 14.12 -6.91
C GLY A 270 1.38 15.21 -7.79
N ASN A 271 1.58 16.46 -7.38
CA ASN A 271 0.96 17.63 -8.01
C ASN A 271 2.00 18.37 -8.88
N PRO A 272 1.81 18.51 -10.21
CA PRO A 272 2.73 19.22 -11.08
C PRO A 272 2.90 20.70 -10.72
N ASN A 273 1.92 21.28 -10.00
CA ASN A 273 1.95 22.64 -9.49
C ASN A 273 2.37 22.72 -8.01
N PHE A 274 2.96 21.65 -7.45
CA PHE A 274 3.40 21.65 -6.07
C PHE A 274 4.49 22.70 -5.85
N LYS A 275 4.23 23.64 -4.93
CA LYS A 275 5.23 24.60 -4.50
C LYS A 275 6.20 23.91 -3.54
N GLN A 276 7.35 23.50 -4.06
CA GLN A 276 8.42 22.89 -3.27
C GLN A 276 8.85 23.82 -2.14
N PHE A 277 9.17 23.26 -0.98
CA PHE A 277 9.78 24.07 0.08
C PHE A 277 11.15 24.55 -0.37
N SER A 278 11.53 25.78 -0.01
CA SER A 278 12.85 26.31 -0.33
C SER A 278 13.94 25.40 0.23
N LYS A 279 15.07 25.31 -0.49
CA LYS A 279 16.25 24.52 -0.07
C LYS A 279 16.63 24.81 1.39
N GLU A 280 16.65 26.09 1.76
CA GLU A 280 16.96 26.55 3.11
C GLU A 280 15.96 26.02 4.16
N ARG A 281 14.66 25.96 3.83
CA ARG A 281 13.64 25.41 4.72
C ARG A 281 13.81 23.90 4.92
N LEU A 282 14.16 23.17 3.86
CA LEU A 282 14.43 21.74 3.92
C LEU A 282 15.69 21.44 4.73
N ASP A 283 16.78 22.20 4.53
CA ASP A 283 18.03 22.05 5.30
C ASP A 283 17.80 22.32 6.80
N LYS A 284 16.97 23.33 7.14
CA LYS A 284 16.56 23.60 8.53
C LYS A 284 15.72 22.46 9.12
N LEU A 285 14.84 21.87 8.33
CA LEU A 285 14.01 20.74 8.77
C LEU A 285 14.87 19.49 9.03
N GLU A 286 15.79 19.17 8.12
CA GLU A 286 16.75 18.06 8.26
C GLU A 286 17.62 18.22 9.51
N LYS A 287 18.19 19.42 9.72
CA LYS A 287 18.93 19.73 10.95
C LYS A 287 18.07 19.55 12.21
N SER A 288 16.80 19.96 12.15
CA SER A 288 15.87 19.83 13.27
C SER A 288 15.56 18.36 13.58
N ILE A 289 15.40 17.51 12.57
CA ILE A 289 15.21 16.05 12.74
C ILE A 289 16.45 15.44 13.38
N LYS A 290 17.65 15.77 12.90
CA LYS A 290 18.91 15.28 13.48
C LYS A 290 19.01 15.63 14.97
N ASN A 291 18.78 16.91 15.31
CA ASN A 291 18.80 17.37 16.71
C ASN A 291 17.74 16.65 17.57
N ALA A 292 16.56 16.39 17.02
CA ALA A 292 15.50 15.67 17.72
C ALA A 292 15.89 14.21 18.00
N LYS A 293 16.52 13.51 17.05
CA LYS A 293 17.04 12.16 17.25
C LYS A 293 18.14 12.12 18.31
N GLU A 294 19.07 13.08 18.28
CA GLU A 294 20.11 13.22 19.32
C GLU A 294 19.51 13.46 20.71
N THR A 295 18.44 14.26 20.80
CA THR A 295 17.73 14.52 22.07
C THR A 295 17.05 13.26 22.61
N ILE A 296 16.43 12.45 21.74
CA ILE A 296 15.83 11.17 22.13
C ILE A 296 16.90 10.21 22.67
N GLU A 297 18.06 10.11 22.01
CA GLU A 297 19.16 9.27 22.49
C GLU A 297 19.70 9.78 23.84
N GLY A 298 19.84 11.10 24.01
CA GLY A 298 20.20 11.69 25.30
C GLY A 298 19.20 11.33 26.42
N ALA A 299 17.90 11.36 26.12
CA ALA A 299 16.86 10.97 27.07
C ALA A 299 16.93 9.47 27.44
N LYS A 300 17.18 8.58 26.46
CA LYS A 300 17.37 7.15 26.72
C LYS A 300 18.59 6.89 27.61
N ILE A 301 19.73 7.54 27.33
CA ILE A 301 20.95 7.42 28.13
C ILE A 301 20.71 7.91 29.57
N LEU A 302 19.99 9.03 29.73
CA LEU A 302 19.65 9.56 31.06
C LEU A 302 18.82 8.55 31.87
N MET A 303 17.82 7.92 31.25
CA MET A 303 16.99 6.89 31.89
C MET A 303 17.82 5.67 32.29
N GLN A 304 18.77 5.23 31.45
CA GLN A 304 19.65 4.11 31.75
C GLN A 304 20.61 4.40 32.90
N LYS A 305 21.23 5.59 32.90
CA LYS A 305 22.25 5.96 33.91
C LYS A 305 21.66 6.44 35.23
N MET A 306 20.36 6.76 35.28
CA MET A 306 19.69 7.24 36.48
C MET A 306 18.43 6.41 36.81
N PRO A 307 18.58 5.21 37.40
CA PRO A 307 17.48 4.28 37.62
C PRO A 307 16.37 4.82 38.54
N LYS A 308 16.71 5.64 39.55
CA LYS A 308 15.70 6.30 40.39
C LYS A 308 14.86 7.32 39.60
N PHE A 309 15.49 8.09 38.72
CA PHE A 309 14.80 9.05 37.85
C PHE A 309 13.92 8.33 36.82
N ALA A 310 14.42 7.24 36.24
CA ALA A 310 13.62 6.40 35.34
C ALA A 310 12.40 5.77 36.04
N LYS A 311 12.54 5.36 37.31
CA LYS A 311 11.42 4.84 38.10
C LYS A 311 10.34 5.90 38.35
N GLU A 312 10.72 7.15 38.57
CA GLU A 312 9.79 8.25 38.87
C GLU A 312 9.17 8.88 37.61
N HIS A 313 9.94 9.00 36.51
CA HIS A 313 9.56 9.81 35.34
C HIS A 313 9.65 9.05 34.00
N GLY A 314 10.08 7.78 34.00
CA GLY A 314 10.33 7.02 32.77
C GLY A 314 9.09 6.83 31.89
N ASN A 315 7.92 6.61 32.49
CA ASN A 315 6.66 6.48 31.74
C ASN A 315 6.28 7.77 30.99
N GLU A 316 6.52 8.93 31.59
CA GLU A 316 6.24 10.23 30.97
C GLU A 316 7.26 10.54 29.86
N LEU A 317 8.54 10.24 30.11
CA LEU A 317 9.60 10.35 29.11
C LEU A 317 9.35 9.44 27.90
N ASN A 318 8.94 8.19 28.12
CA ASN A 318 8.60 7.27 27.04
C ASN A 318 7.44 7.81 26.18
N LYS A 319 6.40 8.38 26.79
CA LYS A 319 5.30 9.02 26.06
C LYS A 319 5.77 10.22 25.23
N LEU A 320 6.71 11.02 25.77
CA LEU A 320 7.29 12.15 25.03
C LEU A 320 8.16 11.68 23.86
N ILE A 321 8.98 10.64 24.06
CA ILE A 321 9.78 10.00 23.00
C ILE A 321 8.86 9.47 21.89
N GLU A 322 7.77 8.77 22.24
CA GLU A 322 6.81 8.26 21.26
C GLU A 322 6.15 9.38 20.45
N LYS A 323 5.72 10.47 21.10
CA LYS A 323 5.18 11.65 20.42
C LYS A 323 6.24 12.30 19.51
N GLN A 324 7.48 12.39 19.97
CA GLN A 324 8.56 12.99 19.21
C GLN A 324 8.91 12.14 17.97
N ASN A 325 8.92 10.81 18.09
CA ASN A 325 9.10 9.91 16.95
C ASN A 325 7.99 10.13 15.90
N LYS A 326 6.71 10.24 16.32
CA LYS A 326 5.61 10.55 15.39
C LYS A 326 5.78 11.89 14.67
N ILE A 327 6.43 12.89 15.29
CA ILE A 327 6.74 14.18 14.66
C ILE A 327 7.91 14.04 13.69
N ILE A 328 8.96 13.30 14.08
CA ILE A 328 10.10 12.98 13.22
C ILE A 328 9.61 12.26 11.97
N ASP A 329 8.76 11.23 12.10
CA ASP A 329 8.23 10.47 10.97
C ASP A 329 7.51 11.36 9.95
N LYS A 330 6.73 12.34 10.45
CA LYS A 330 6.04 13.34 9.60
C LYS A 330 7.03 14.30 8.94
N ALA A 331 8.05 14.75 9.66
CA ALA A 331 9.06 15.64 9.13
C ALA A 331 9.94 14.94 8.07
N GLU A 332 10.27 13.67 8.29
CA GLU A 332 10.96 12.82 7.31
C GLU A 332 10.09 12.54 6.09
N ALA A 333 8.78 12.36 6.26
CA ALA A 333 7.85 12.29 5.13
C ALA A 333 7.87 13.59 4.30
N ILE A 334 7.94 14.76 4.92
CA ILE A 334 8.10 16.04 4.21
C ILE A 334 9.43 16.10 3.45
N LEU A 335 10.55 15.69 4.05
CA LEU A 335 11.85 15.65 3.37
C LEU A 335 11.84 14.70 2.17
N ARG A 336 11.37 13.46 2.38
CA ARG A 336 11.25 12.44 1.32
C ARG A 336 10.36 12.92 0.19
N ALA A 337 9.22 13.51 0.53
CA ALA A 337 8.32 14.11 -0.45
C ALA A 337 9.09 15.13 -1.31
N ASN A 338 9.94 15.98 -0.71
CA ASN A 338 10.74 17.00 -1.41
C ASN A 338 12.07 16.49 -2.00
N GLY A 339 12.28 15.18 -2.11
CA GLY A 339 13.45 14.57 -2.75
C GLY A 339 14.74 14.65 -1.92
N ARG A 340 14.63 14.63 -0.59
CA ARG A 340 15.75 14.61 0.35
C ARG A 340 15.85 13.28 1.10
#